data_AF-A0A6N8IRX5-F1
#
_entry.id   AF-A0A6N8IRX5-F1
#
_cell.length_a   1.000
_cell.length_b   1.000
_cell.length_c   1.000
_cell.angle_alpha   90.00
_cell.angle_beta   90.00
_cell.angle_gamma   90.00
#
_symmetry.space_group_name_H-M   'P 1'
#
loop_
_entity.id
_entity.type
_entity.pdbx_description
1 polymer ?
#
loop_
_entity_poly.entity_id
_entity_poly.type
_entity_poly.pdbx_seq_one_letter_code
_entity_poly.pdbx_strand_id
1 'polypeptide(L)'
;MSHMKHWQDPANGVLGAWLILSPWLLGLQADRVVTINFVVVGLLLAATALGAILLPRAWEEWTGAALGAWLMASPWILGFAGNALAVQVAIFTGLAAVVLTLWVLATDKEYGDWWHRMVG
;
A
#
# COMPACT_ATOMS: atom_id res chain seq x y z
N MET A 1 -29.35 -7.34 -4.24
CA MET A 1 -28.36 -6.89 -5.24
C MET A 1 -27.04 -6.73 -4.54
N SER A 2 -26.18 -7.76 -4.60
CA SER A 2 -24.88 -7.81 -3.92
C SER A 2 -23.96 -6.74 -4.49
N HIS A 3 -23.93 -5.57 -3.83
CA HIS A 3 -22.99 -4.50 -4.14
C HIS A 3 -21.57 -5.04 -4.00
N MET A 4 -20.77 -4.83 -5.03
CA MET A 4 -19.36 -5.24 -5.16
C MET A 4 -18.49 -4.42 -4.17
N LYS A 5 -18.71 -4.56 -2.86
CA LYS A 5 -18.06 -3.78 -1.79
C LYS A 5 -16.56 -4.12 -1.56
N HIS A 6 -16.01 -5.16 -2.21
CA HIS A 6 -14.72 -5.76 -1.83
C HIS A 6 -13.72 -5.93 -3.01
N TRP A 7 -13.91 -5.23 -4.14
CA TRP A 7 -12.99 -5.38 -5.28
C TRP A 7 -11.60 -4.77 -5.03
N GLN A 8 -11.45 -3.96 -3.98
CA GLN A 8 -10.19 -3.33 -3.61
C GLN A 8 -9.25 -4.26 -2.83
N ASP A 9 -9.78 -5.24 -2.11
CA ASP A 9 -8.96 -6.22 -1.38
C ASP A 9 -8.04 -7.03 -2.32
N PRO A 10 -8.55 -7.62 -3.43
CA PRO A 10 -7.67 -8.25 -4.40
C PRO A 10 -6.78 -7.24 -5.13
N ALA A 11 -7.22 -5.99 -5.31
CA ALA A 11 -6.37 -4.96 -5.94
C ALA A 11 -5.15 -4.60 -5.07
N ASN A 12 -5.33 -4.42 -3.76
CA ASN A 12 -4.22 -4.20 -2.83
C ASN A 12 -3.31 -5.43 -2.73
N GLY A 13 -3.88 -6.63 -2.72
CA GLY A 13 -3.11 -7.87 -2.77
C GLY A 13 -2.26 -7.99 -4.05
N VAL A 14 -2.83 -7.65 -5.21
CA VAL A 14 -2.12 -7.63 -6.49
C VAL A 14 -1.04 -6.54 -6.51
N LEU A 15 -1.30 -5.35 -5.98
CA LEU A 15 -0.28 -4.29 -5.84
C LEU A 15 0.87 -4.73 -4.94
N GLY A 16 0.57 -5.37 -3.80
CA GLY A 16 1.59 -5.92 -2.91
C GLY A 16 2.43 -7.00 -3.60
N ALA A 17 1.79 -7.93 -4.31
CA ALA A 17 2.48 -8.96 -5.09
C ALA A 17 3.34 -8.39 -6.23
N TRP A 18 2.82 -7.40 -6.96
CA TRP A 18 3.56 -6.66 -7.98
C TRP A 18 4.80 -6.01 -7.38
N LEU A 19 4.65 -5.34 -6.24
CA LEU A 19 5.76 -4.65 -5.58
C LEU A 19 6.83 -5.64 -5.12
N ILE A 20 6.44 -6.79 -4.56
CA ILE A 20 7.36 -7.87 -4.20
C ILE A 20 8.12 -8.34 -5.43
N LEU A 21 7.45 -8.61 -6.55
CA LEU A 21 8.11 -9.16 -7.74
C LEU A 21 8.93 -8.13 -8.54
N SER A 22 8.62 -6.84 -8.39
CA SER A 22 9.24 -5.75 -9.15
C SER A 22 10.77 -5.70 -9.11
N PRO A 23 11.48 -5.98 -8.00
CA PRO A 23 12.94 -5.93 -7.99
C PRO A 23 13.55 -6.95 -8.94
N TRP A 24 12.99 -8.16 -9.01
CA TRP A 24 13.50 -9.23 -9.86
C TRP A 24 13.10 -9.06 -11.33
N LEU A 25 11.88 -8.56 -11.59
CA LEU A 25 11.40 -8.32 -12.95
C LEU A 25 12.13 -7.16 -13.64
N LEU A 26 12.52 -6.14 -12.87
CA LEU A 26 13.10 -4.90 -13.40
C LEU A 26 14.61 -4.79 -13.19
N GLY A 27 15.27 -5.81 -12.65
CA GLY A 27 16.72 -5.79 -12.45
C GLY A 27 17.18 -4.94 -11.27
N LEU A 28 16.29 -4.57 -10.34
CA LEU A 28 16.60 -3.72 -9.18
C LEU A 28 17.24 -4.53 -8.03
N GLN A 29 17.34 -5.86 -8.15
CA GLN A 29 17.93 -6.72 -7.12
C GLN A 29 19.40 -6.43 -6.79
N ALA A 30 20.10 -5.68 -7.66
CA ALA A 30 21.47 -5.23 -7.40
C ALA A 30 21.55 -4.30 -6.19
N ASP A 31 20.47 -3.56 -5.91
CA ASP A 31 20.35 -2.72 -4.72
C ASP A 31 19.57 -3.46 -3.63
N ARG A 32 20.31 -3.88 -2.60
CA ARG A 32 19.76 -4.60 -1.45
C ARG A 32 18.74 -3.75 -0.69
N VAL A 33 18.92 -2.43 -0.63
CA VAL A 33 18.03 -1.52 0.10
C VAL A 33 16.68 -1.41 -0.62
N VAL A 34 16.70 -1.24 -1.94
CA VAL A 34 15.49 -1.23 -2.78
C VAL A 34 14.72 -2.54 -2.63
N THR A 35 15.43 -3.66 -2.75
CA THR A 35 14.83 -5.00 -2.70
C THR A 35 14.13 -5.25 -1.36
N ILE A 36 14.82 -4.99 -0.24
CA ILE A 36 14.24 -5.20 1.09
C ILE A 36 13.03 -4.28 1.29
N ASN A 37 13.13 -3.00 0.93
CA ASN A 37 12.03 -2.06 1.09
C ASN A 37 10.79 -2.50 0.30
N PHE A 38 10.95 -2.90 -0.96
CA PHE A 38 9.83 -3.32 -1.81
C PHE A 38 9.19 -4.62 -1.34
N VAL A 39 10.00 -5.60 -0.93
CA VAL A 39 9.49 -6.87 -0.39
C VAL A 39 8.75 -6.64 0.93
N VAL A 40 9.31 -5.87 1.86
CA VAL A 40 8.68 -5.59 3.15
C VAL A 40 7.38 -4.82 2.98
N VAL A 41 7.38 -3.72 2.22
CA VAL A 41 6.16 -2.93 2.02
C VAL A 41 5.12 -3.71 1.22
N GLY A 42 5.54 -4.50 0.23
CA GLY A 42 4.63 -5.35 -0.54
C GLY A 42 3.99 -6.45 0.30
N LEU A 43 4.75 -7.06 1.23
CA LEU A 43 4.20 -8.00 2.20
C LEU A 43 3.23 -7.33 3.17
N LEU A 44 3.52 -6.11 3.62
CA LEU A 44 2.62 -5.35 4.49
C LEU A 44 1.33 -4.99 3.75
N LEU A 45 1.39 -4.58 2.48
CA LEU A 45 0.20 -4.33 1.65
C LEU A 45 -0.63 -5.61 1.41
N ALA A 46 0.03 -6.74 1.19
CA ALA A 46 -0.65 -8.02 1.07
C ALA A 46 -1.30 -8.44 2.40
N ALA A 47 -0.63 -8.20 3.52
CA ALA A 47 -1.16 -8.49 4.85
C ALA A 47 -2.35 -7.61 5.21
N THR A 48 -2.33 -6.32 4.85
CA THR A 48 -3.49 -5.43 5.06
C THR A 48 -4.68 -5.83 4.18
N ALA A 49 -4.44 -6.25 2.93
CA ALA A 49 -5.48 -6.82 2.08
C ALA A 49 -6.09 -8.11 2.65
N LEU A 50 -5.27 -9.01 3.19
CA LEU A 50 -5.77 -10.22 3.86
C LEU A 50 -6.51 -9.90 5.16
N GLY A 51 -6.03 -8.91 5.91
CA GLY A 51 -6.71 -8.38 7.09
C GLY A 51 -8.12 -7.91 6.76
N ALA A 52 -8.26 -7.09 5.71
CA ALA A 52 -9.53 -6.54 5.28
C ALA A 52 -10.56 -7.61 4.90
N ILE A 53 -10.11 -8.72 4.32
CA ILE A 53 -10.97 -9.87 4.00
C ILE A 53 -11.45 -10.58 5.27
N LEU A 54 -10.61 -10.68 6.31
CA LEU A 54 -10.91 -11.44 7.53
C LEU A 54 -11.64 -10.61 8.58
N LEU A 55 -11.25 -9.34 8.76
CA LEU A 55 -11.69 -8.44 9.82
C LEU A 55 -11.67 -6.97 9.32
N PRO A 56 -12.61 -6.57 8.44
CA PRO A 56 -12.63 -5.22 7.88
C PRO A 56 -12.74 -4.18 9.00
N ARG A 57 -11.65 -3.43 9.21
CA ARG A 57 -11.54 -2.40 10.25
C ARG A 57 -10.91 -1.13 9.70
N ALA A 58 -11.33 0.01 10.26
CA ALA A 58 -10.84 1.34 9.88
C ALA A 58 -9.31 1.43 9.80
N TRP A 59 -8.61 0.79 10.74
CA TRP A 59 -7.15 0.80 10.85
C TRP A 59 -6.45 0.30 9.57
N GLU A 60 -7.06 -0.63 8.83
CA GLU A 60 -6.45 -1.24 7.64
C GLU A 60 -6.30 -0.23 6.50
N GLU A 61 -7.29 0.63 6.32
CA GLU A 61 -7.23 1.70 5.33
C GLU A 61 -6.16 2.74 5.68
N TRP A 62 -6.08 3.11 6.96
CA TRP A 62 -5.03 4.01 7.46
C TRP A 62 -3.64 3.41 7.26
N THR A 63 -3.47 2.10 7.50
CA THR A 63 -2.20 1.43 7.22
C THR A 63 -1.87 1.39 5.73
N GLY A 64 -2.84 1.14 4.85
CA GLY A 64 -2.61 1.18 3.41
C GLY A 64 -2.19 2.58 2.93
N ALA A 65 -2.83 3.63 3.44
CA ALA A 65 -2.47 5.01 3.14
C ALA A 65 -1.06 5.35 3.66
N ALA A 66 -0.74 4.95 4.90
CA ALA A 66 0.58 5.16 5.48
C ALA A 66 1.69 4.41 4.72
N LEU A 67 1.44 3.16 4.31
CA LEU A 67 2.37 2.36 3.52
C LEU A 67 2.59 2.96 2.12
N GLY A 68 1.52 3.43 1.47
CA GLY A 68 1.62 4.10 0.18
C GLY A 68 2.42 5.40 0.26
N ALA A 69 2.16 6.23 1.28
CA ALA A 69 2.92 7.45 1.54
C ALA A 69 4.39 7.16 1.87
N TRP A 70 4.66 6.14 2.69
CA TRP A 70 6.02 5.66 2.95
C TRP A 70 6.72 5.25 1.65
N LEU A 71 6.04 4.48 0.80
CA LEU A 71 6.62 4.01 -0.45
C LEU A 71 7.02 5.19 -1.35
N MET A 72 6.18 6.22 -1.44
CA MET A 72 6.50 7.44 -2.16
C MET A 72 7.72 8.16 -1.56
N ALA A 73 7.82 8.29 -0.24
CA ALA A 73 8.95 8.97 0.41
C ALA A 73 10.25 8.12 0.44
N SER A 74 10.14 6.80 0.31
CA SER A 74 11.24 5.85 0.49
C SER A 74 12.47 6.08 -0.42
N PRO A 75 12.36 6.54 -1.69
CA PRO A 75 13.54 6.75 -2.53
C PRO A 75 14.49 7.82 -1.99
N TRP A 76 13.94 8.86 -1.37
CA TRP A 76 14.72 9.95 -0.78
C TRP A 76 15.27 9.59 0.60
N ILE A 77 14.49 8.88 1.41
CA ILE A 77 14.89 8.47 2.76
C ILE A 77 15.96 7.37 2.70
N LEU A 78 15.78 6.38 1.82
CA LEU A 78 16.66 5.22 1.70
C LEU A 78 17.79 5.41 0.69
N GLY A 79 17.83 6.56 0.00
CA GLY A 79 18.97 6.95 -0.83
C GLY A 79 19.04 6.28 -2.21
N PHE A 80 17.97 5.63 -2.68
CA PHE A 80 17.92 5.03 -4.01
C PHE A 80 17.29 5.94 -5.08
N ALA A 81 17.11 7.22 -4.78
CA ALA A 81 16.60 8.23 -5.72
C ALA A 81 17.42 8.36 -7.03
N GLY A 82 18.66 7.85 -7.06
CA GLY A 82 19.48 7.79 -8.27
C GLY A 82 19.03 6.75 -9.29
N ASN A 83 18.19 5.78 -8.90
CA ASN A 83 17.64 4.78 -9.81
C ASN A 83 16.23 5.18 -10.25
N ALA A 84 16.15 5.77 -11.45
CA ALA A 84 14.89 6.28 -12.01
C ALA A 84 13.79 5.20 -12.09
N LEU A 85 14.14 3.95 -12.40
CA LEU A 85 13.18 2.85 -12.45
C LEU A 85 12.65 2.49 -11.06
N ALA A 86 13.52 2.40 -10.06
CA ALA A 86 13.10 2.16 -8.67
C ALA A 86 12.20 3.29 -8.15
N VAL A 87 12.55 4.53 -8.43
CA VAL A 87 11.73 5.71 -8.08
C VAL A 87 10.34 5.62 -8.72
N GLN A 88 10.27 5.33 -10.02
CA GLN A 88 8.99 5.21 -10.73
C GLN A 88 8.12 4.11 -10.11
N VAL A 89 8.67 2.92 -9.88
CA VAL A 89 7.94 1.81 -9.26
C VAL A 89 7.42 2.19 -7.87
N ALA A 90 8.26 2.82 -7.04
CA ALA A 90 7.88 3.26 -5.70
C ALA A 90 6.78 4.32 -5.73
N ILE A 91 6.89 5.32 -6.60
CA ILE A 91 5.89 6.40 -6.70
C ILE A 91 4.58 5.88 -7.29
N PHE A 92 4.59 5.14 -8.40
CA PHE A 92 3.37 4.65 -9.03
C PHE A 92 2.62 3.65 -8.14
N THR A 93 3.35 2.72 -7.51
CA THR A 93 2.73 1.73 -6.63
C THR A 93 2.23 2.39 -5.35
N GLY A 94 2.99 3.33 -4.78
CA GLY A 94 2.61 4.06 -3.58
C GLY A 94 1.39 4.94 -3.81
N LEU A 95 1.36 5.64 -4.95
CA LEU A 95 0.22 6.45 -5.38
C LEU A 95 -1.02 5.57 -5.59
N ALA A 96 -0.87 4.41 -6.26
CA ALA A 96 -1.98 3.50 -6.45
C ALA A 96 -2.55 3.01 -5.10
N ALA A 97 -1.70 2.65 -4.14
CA ALA A 97 -2.12 2.24 -2.80
C ALA A 97 -2.85 3.38 -2.05
N VAL A 98 -2.31 4.60 -2.08
CA VAL A 98 -2.95 5.78 -1.47
C VAL A 98 -4.30 6.07 -2.12
N VAL A 99 -4.39 6.07 -3.45
CA VAL A 99 -5.64 6.34 -4.16
C VAL A 99 -6.69 5.30 -3.82
N LEU A 100 -6.33 4.02 -3.77
CA LEU A 100 -7.26 2.95 -3.39
C LEU A 100 -7.78 3.16 -1.97
N THR A 101 -6.90 3.41 -1.01
CA THR A 101 -7.29 3.60 0.41
C THR A 101 -8.12 4.86 0.61
N LEU A 102 -7.74 5.99 0.03
CA LEU A 102 -8.52 7.23 0.07
C LEU A 102 -9.89 7.09 -0.59
N TRP A 103 -9.99 6.30 -1.65
CA TRP A 103 -11.28 6.00 -2.27
C TRP A 103 -12.21 5.25 -1.31
N VAL A 104 -11.69 4.28 -0.56
CA VAL A 104 -12.51 3.57 0.45
C VAL A 104 -12.94 4.52 1.55
N LEU A 105 -11.99 5.29 2.09
CA LEU A 105 -12.24 6.21 3.19
C LEU A 105 -13.26 7.30 2.82
N ALA A 106 -13.27 7.72 1.54
CA ALA A 106 -14.27 8.66 1.02
C ALA A 106 -15.64 8.02 0.76
N THR A 107 -15.68 6.72 0.46
CA THR A 107 -16.92 5.99 0.11
C THR A 107 -17.63 5.46 1.36
N ASP A 108 -16.90 4.94 2.34
CA ASP A 108 -17.45 4.45 3.61
C ASP A 108 -17.25 5.49 4.73
N LYS A 109 -18.27 6.36 4.90
CA LYS A 109 -18.31 7.43 5.91
C LYS A 109 -18.29 6.94 7.37
N GLU A 110 -18.49 5.66 7.61
CA GLU A 110 -18.49 5.05 8.96
C GLU A 110 -17.08 4.99 9.59
N TYR A 111 -16.01 5.09 8.80
CA TYR A 111 -14.64 4.97 9.31
C TYR A 111 -14.05 6.26 9.91
N GLY A 112 -14.59 7.43 9.56
CA GLY A 112 -14.19 8.71 10.16
C GLY A 112 -14.59 8.86 11.64
N ASP A 113 -15.66 8.20 12.06
CA ASP A 113 -16.24 8.34 13.41
C ASP A 113 -15.43 7.62 14.51
N TRP A 114 -14.51 6.72 14.16
CA TRP A 114 -13.74 5.96 15.14
C TRP A 114 -12.78 6.84 15.98
N TRP A 115 -12.25 7.92 15.40
CA TRP A 115 -11.42 8.90 16.14
C TRP A 115 -12.21 9.57 17.26
N HIS A 116 -13.51 9.84 17.04
CA HIS A 116 -14.40 10.39 18.05
C HIS A 116 -14.74 9.39 19.17
N ARG A 117 -14.67 8.07 18.90
CA ARG A 117 -14.95 7.02 19.90
C ARG A 117 -13.76 6.65 20.79
N MET A 118 -12.53 6.94 20.38
CA MET A 118 -11.34 6.68 21.21
C MET A 118 -10.86 7.89 22.01
N VAL A 119 -11.22 9.10 21.58
CA VAL A 119 -10.78 10.37 22.21
C VAL A 119 -11.94 11.08 22.92
N GLY A 120 -13.17 10.53 22.88
CA GLY A 120 -14.34 11.01 23.61
C GLY A 120 -14.83 10.00 24.64
#